data_AF-A0A2U1WVX3-F1
#
_entry.id   AF-A0A2U1WVX3-F1
#
_cell.length_a   1.000
_cell.length_b   1.000
_cell.length_c   1.000
_cell.angle_alpha   90.00
_cell.angle_beta   90.00
_cell.angle_gamma   90.00
#
_symmetry.space_group_name_H-M   'P 1'
#
loop_
_entity.id
_entity.type
_entity.pdbx_description
1 polymer ?
#
loop_
_entity_poly.entity_id
_entity_poly.type
_entity_poly.pdbx_seq_one_letter_code
_entity_poly.pdbx_strand_id
1 'polypeptide(L)'
;MIRILIASALLTAATPAFAASKCDPRGMPPDTYTAYVADAQQQLNEHGFNAGTADGKPGSRTQSAVRTYQKKAGLPVDGCVSKELVDHLHFAQPKVYGGSKR
;
A
#
# COMPACT_ATOMS: atom_id res chain seq x y z
N MET A 1 19.33 -22.80 53.90
CA MET A 1 20.14 -21.79 53.18
C MET A 1 20.15 -22.16 51.70
N ILE A 2 19.99 -21.16 50.83
CA ILE A 2 20.32 -21.08 49.38
C ILE A 2 19.13 -20.56 48.56
N ARG A 3 19.34 -19.35 48.06
CA ARG A 3 18.52 -18.52 47.20
C ARG A 3 18.84 -18.93 45.76
N ILE A 4 17.86 -19.16 44.90
CA ILE A 4 18.11 -19.17 43.45
C ILE A 4 17.30 -18.07 42.80
N LEU A 5 18.08 -17.23 42.13
CA LEU A 5 17.76 -15.97 41.51
C LEU A 5 16.94 -16.21 40.22
N ILE A 6 15.85 -15.45 40.12
CA ILE A 6 15.38 -14.70 38.94
C ILE A 6 16.18 -14.97 37.65
N ALA A 7 15.57 -15.70 36.71
CA ALA A 7 15.98 -15.67 35.31
C ALA A 7 14.98 -14.79 34.54
N SER A 8 15.32 -13.51 34.47
CA SER A 8 14.64 -12.52 33.62
C SER A 8 14.72 -12.96 32.16
N ALA A 9 13.60 -13.46 31.62
CA ALA A 9 13.45 -13.62 30.19
C ALA A 9 13.25 -12.22 29.58
N LEU A 10 14.34 -11.63 29.09
CA LEU A 10 14.30 -10.47 28.21
C LEU A 10 13.56 -10.87 26.94
N LEU A 11 12.29 -10.49 26.84
CA LEU A 11 11.53 -10.58 25.61
C LEU A 11 12.08 -9.51 24.65
N THR A 12 13.07 -9.86 23.84
CA THR A 12 13.46 -9.07 22.67
C THR A 12 12.28 -9.06 21.70
N ALA A 13 11.43 -8.05 21.80
CA ALA A 13 10.50 -7.71 20.74
C ALA A 13 11.34 -7.44 19.48
N ALA A 14 11.25 -8.35 18.51
CA ALA A 14 11.86 -8.16 17.19
C ALA A 14 11.35 -6.84 16.63
N THR A 15 12.24 -5.86 16.49
CA THR A 15 11.96 -4.67 15.70
C THR A 15 11.67 -5.13 14.27
N PRO A 16 10.53 -4.79 13.67
CA PRO A 16 10.37 -4.98 12.24
C PRO A 16 11.33 -4.01 11.55
N ALA A 17 12.45 -4.53 11.03
CA ALA A 17 13.37 -3.79 10.16
C ALA A 17 12.73 -3.40 8.80
N PHE A 18 11.45 -3.71 8.60
CA PHE A 18 10.66 -3.40 7.40
C PHE A 18 9.68 -2.23 7.59
N ALA A 19 9.87 -1.38 8.60
CA ALA A 19 9.28 -0.03 8.60
C ALA A 19 10.00 0.91 7.60
N ALA A 20 10.59 0.37 6.53
CA ALA A 20 11.23 1.12 5.46
C ALA A 20 10.16 1.81 4.62
N SER A 21 10.12 3.14 4.74
CA SER A 21 9.52 4.13 3.83
C SER A 21 8.19 3.77 3.19
N LYS A 22 7.11 4.29 3.79
CA LYS A 22 5.73 4.23 3.29
C LYS A 22 5.62 4.87 1.90
N CYS A 23 5.99 4.16 0.85
CA CYS A 23 6.06 4.58 -0.55
C CYS A 23 7.49 5.01 -0.85
N ASP A 24 8.32 4.02 -1.16
CA ASP A 24 9.70 4.25 -1.52
C ASP A 24 9.85 4.36 -3.05
N PRO A 25 9.96 5.58 -3.61
CA PRO A 25 10.21 5.76 -5.03
C PRO A 25 11.70 5.56 -5.40
N ARG A 26 12.59 5.15 -4.46
CA ARG A 26 14.07 5.14 -4.68
C ARG A 26 14.56 4.28 -5.85
N GLY A 27 13.69 3.46 -6.46
CA GLY A 27 14.00 2.72 -7.70
C GLY A 27 13.50 3.37 -8.99
N MET A 28 12.77 4.49 -8.92
CA MET A 28 12.04 5.08 -10.05
C MET A 28 12.41 6.57 -10.24
N PRO A 29 12.71 7.02 -11.47
CA PRO A 29 12.81 8.43 -11.80
C PRO A 29 11.53 9.21 -11.42
N PRO A 30 11.61 10.47 -10.94
CA PRO A 30 10.45 11.21 -10.42
C PRO A 30 9.33 11.47 -11.44
N ASP A 31 9.70 11.70 -12.69
CA ASP A 31 8.78 11.83 -13.83
C ASP A 31 7.99 10.53 -14.05
N THR A 32 8.69 9.41 -13.95
CA THR A 32 8.09 8.10 -14.11
C THR A 32 7.18 7.78 -12.93
N TYR A 33 7.58 8.09 -11.69
CA TYR A 33 6.71 7.94 -10.51
C TYR A 33 5.39 8.71 -10.66
N THR A 34 5.45 9.95 -11.18
CA THR A 34 4.27 10.77 -11.43
C THR A 34 3.31 10.09 -12.42
N ALA A 35 3.85 9.51 -13.50
CA ALA A 35 3.07 8.73 -14.46
C ALA A 35 2.45 7.47 -13.84
N TYR A 36 3.19 6.74 -13.00
CA TYR A 36 2.67 5.58 -12.26
C TYR A 36 1.52 5.95 -11.32
N VAL A 37 1.62 7.09 -10.63
CA VAL A 37 0.54 7.57 -9.77
C VAL A 37 -0.69 7.93 -10.59
N ALA A 38 -0.52 8.61 -11.72
CA ALA A 38 -1.64 8.97 -12.59
C ALA A 38 -2.36 7.73 -13.14
N ASP A 39 -1.59 6.73 -13.59
CA ASP A 39 -2.12 5.45 -14.05
C ASP A 39 -2.86 4.70 -12.92
N ALA A 40 -2.26 4.62 -11.72
CA ALA A 40 -2.92 4.01 -10.57
C ALA A 40 -4.24 4.72 -10.21
N GLN A 41 -4.26 6.06 -10.24
CA GLN A 41 -5.47 6.86 -9.99
C GLN A 41 -6.56 6.55 -11.01
N GLN A 42 -6.21 6.46 -12.30
CA GLN A 42 -7.14 6.09 -13.37
C GLN A 42 -7.72 4.69 -13.13
N GLN A 43 -6.85 3.69 -12.94
CA GLN A 43 -7.29 2.30 -12.75
C GLN A 43 -8.15 2.15 -11.49
N LEU A 44 -7.75 2.76 -10.37
CA LEU A 44 -8.57 2.74 -9.15
C LEU A 44 -9.98 3.31 -9.41
N ASN A 45 -10.08 4.43 -10.13
CA ASN A 45 -11.37 5.04 -10.47
C ASN A 45 -12.22 4.14 -11.39
N GLU A 46 -11.60 3.48 -12.37
CA GLU A 46 -12.26 2.50 -13.26
C GLU A 46 -12.78 1.29 -12.47
N HIS A 47 -12.02 0.85 -11.47
CA HIS A 47 -12.41 -0.22 -10.55
C HIS A 47 -13.41 0.24 -9.47
N GLY A 48 -13.81 1.51 -9.46
CA GLY A 48 -14.80 2.07 -8.55
C GLY A 48 -14.25 2.53 -7.19
N PHE A 49 -12.94 2.66 -7.05
CA PHE A 49 -12.27 3.26 -5.89
C PHE A 49 -11.98 4.73 -6.18
N ASN A 50 -12.63 5.65 -5.46
CA ASN A 50 -12.47 7.08 -5.70
C ASN A 50 -11.07 7.57 -5.30
N ALA A 51 -10.16 7.63 -6.28
CA ALA A 51 -8.79 8.08 -6.11
C ALA A 51 -8.62 9.60 -6.33
N GLY A 52 -9.68 10.30 -6.76
CA GLY A 52 -9.63 11.70 -7.19
C GLY A 52 -9.21 11.85 -8.66
N THR A 53 -8.71 13.03 -9.02
CA THR A 53 -8.19 13.30 -10.37
C THR A 53 -6.90 12.51 -10.62
N ALA A 54 -6.74 11.97 -11.82
CA ALA A 54 -5.50 11.31 -12.26
C ALA A 54 -4.41 12.34 -12.62
N ASP A 55 -3.91 13.05 -11.61
CA ASP A 55 -2.96 14.15 -11.73
C ASP A 55 -1.51 13.77 -11.39
N GLY A 56 -1.27 12.50 -11.06
CA GLY A 56 0.05 12.00 -10.67
C GLY A 56 0.49 12.42 -9.27
N LYS A 57 -0.39 13.04 -8.47
CA LYS A 57 -0.10 13.48 -7.11
C LYS A 57 -0.89 12.62 -6.11
N PRO A 58 -0.22 11.79 -5.30
CA PRO A 58 -0.91 10.87 -4.40
C PRO A 58 -1.43 11.62 -3.15
N GLY A 59 -2.60 12.24 -3.29
CA GLY A 59 -3.31 12.92 -2.21
C GLY A 59 -4.04 11.96 -1.26
N SER A 60 -4.74 12.52 -0.26
CA SER A 60 -5.48 11.75 0.76
C SER A 60 -6.56 10.82 0.16
N ARG A 61 -7.21 11.24 -0.94
CA ARG A 61 -8.18 10.42 -1.69
C ARG A 61 -7.50 9.22 -2.33
N THR A 62 -6.41 9.45 -3.06
CA THR A 62 -5.62 8.38 -3.69
C THR A 62 -5.13 7.37 -2.65
N GLN A 63 -4.53 7.83 -1.56
CA GLN A 63 -4.06 6.93 -0.50
C GLN A 63 -5.19 6.11 0.14
N SER A 64 -6.38 6.68 0.30
CA SER A 64 -7.54 5.97 0.86
C SER A 64 -8.10 4.95 -0.13
N ALA A 65 -8.15 5.28 -1.41
CA ALA A 65 -8.52 4.37 -2.49
C ALA A 65 -7.54 3.19 -2.56
N VAL A 66 -6.23 3.46 -2.54
CA VAL A 66 -5.17 2.44 -2.54
C VAL A 66 -5.34 1.49 -1.36
N ARG A 67 -5.47 1.99 -0.12
CA ARG A 67 -5.65 1.14 1.07
C ARG A 67 -6.90 0.27 0.96
N THR A 68 -8.00 0.83 0.43
CA THR A 68 -9.25 0.09 0.27
C THR A 68 -9.11 -1.01 -0.79
N TYR A 69 -8.44 -0.70 -1.90
CA TYR A 69 -8.11 -1.67 -2.93
C TYR A 69 -7.23 -2.79 -2.39
N GLN A 70 -6.11 -2.45 -1.74
CA GLN A 70 -5.18 -3.40 -1.14
C GLN A 70 -5.89 -4.35 -0.18
N LYS A 71 -6.73 -3.81 0.70
CA LYS A 71 -7.54 -4.62 1.63
C LYS A 71 -8.47 -5.60 0.90
N LYS A 72 -9.10 -5.19 -0.20
CA LYS A 72 -9.99 -6.04 -0.99
C LYS A 72 -9.24 -7.07 -1.85
N ALA A 73 -8.06 -6.70 -2.33
CA ALA A 73 -7.19 -7.54 -3.13
C ALA A 73 -6.37 -8.54 -2.31
N GLY A 74 -6.31 -8.39 -0.97
CA GLY A 74 -5.46 -9.20 -0.11
C GLY A 74 -3.98 -8.81 -0.17
N LEU A 75 -3.68 -7.60 -0.64
CA LEU A 75 -2.32 -7.04 -0.69
C LEU A 75 -1.94 -6.38 0.65
N PRO A 76 -0.64 -6.17 0.91
CA PRO A 76 -0.18 -5.35 2.03
C PRO A 76 -0.85 -3.96 2.02
N VAL A 77 -1.49 -3.57 3.13
CA VAL A 77 -2.24 -2.30 3.24
C VAL A 77 -1.32 -1.17 3.72
N ASP A 78 -0.33 -0.83 2.91
CA ASP A 78 0.61 0.27 3.19
C ASP A 78 0.13 1.63 2.65
N GLY A 79 -0.86 1.63 1.75
CA GLY A 79 -1.39 2.83 1.09
C GLY A 79 -0.51 3.38 -0.03
N CYS A 80 0.42 2.58 -0.55
CA CYS A 80 1.42 3.02 -1.50
C CYS A 80 1.17 2.60 -2.93
N VAL A 81 1.47 3.52 -3.85
CA VAL A 81 1.47 3.25 -5.28
C VAL A 81 2.78 2.55 -5.64
N SER A 82 2.84 1.26 -5.33
CA SER A 82 3.94 0.38 -5.72
C SER A 82 3.72 -0.15 -7.14
N LYS A 83 4.79 -0.63 -7.77
CA LYS A 83 4.68 -1.34 -9.05
C LYS A 83 3.74 -2.54 -8.93
N GLU A 84 3.81 -3.29 -7.84
CA GLU A 84 2.95 -4.45 -7.59
C GLU A 84 1.47 -4.06 -7.54
N LEU A 85 1.12 -2.95 -6.90
CA LEU A 85 -0.26 -2.44 -6.90
C LEU A 85 -0.73 -2.15 -8.33
N VAL A 86 0.10 -1.47 -9.12
CA VAL A 86 -0.23 -1.10 -10.50
C VAL A 86 -0.37 -2.33 -11.39
N ASP A 87 0.55 -3.28 -11.29
CA ASP A 87 0.45 -4.56 -11.99
C ASP A 87 -0.84 -5.30 -11.60
N HIS A 88 -1.19 -5.31 -10.31
CA HIS A 88 -2.42 -5.96 -9.83
C HIS A 88 -3.69 -5.25 -10.35
N LEU A 89 -3.67 -3.93 -10.47
CA LEU A 89 -4.77 -3.16 -11.08
C LEU A 89 -5.01 -3.57 -12.54
N HIS A 90 -3.94 -3.72 -13.33
CA HIS A 90 -4.03 -4.07 -14.75
C HIS A 90 -4.39 -5.53 -15.00
N PHE A 91 -3.83 -6.46 -14.22
CA PHE A 91 -3.79 -7.87 -14.61
C PHE A 91 -4.57 -8.82 -13.68
N ALA A 92 -5.06 -8.37 -12.52
CA ALA A 92 -5.77 -9.26 -11.60
C ALA A 92 -7.03 -9.87 -12.23
N GLN A 93 -7.16 -11.20 -12.11
CA GLN A 93 -8.34 -11.95 -12.52
C GLN A 93 -8.84 -12.84 -11.38
N PRO A 94 -10.10 -12.66 -10.91
CA PRO A 94 -11.08 -11.68 -11.35
C PRO A 94 -10.69 -10.24 -10.95
N LYS A 95 -11.17 -9.25 -11.70
CA LYS A 95 -10.98 -7.84 -11.35
C LYS A 95 -11.58 -7.52 -9.98
N VAL A 96 -10.84 -6.78 -9.16
CA VAL A 96 -11.28 -6.33 -7.83
C VAL A 96 -12.06 -5.01 -7.97
N TYR A 97 -13.30 -4.98 -7.47
CA TYR A 97 -14.18 -3.81 -7.56
C TYR A 97 -14.50 -3.15 -6.21
N GLY A 98 -14.62 -1.82 -6.22
CA GLY A 98 -14.94 -0.97 -5.07
C GLY A 98 -16.35 -1.16 -4.51
N GLY A 99 -17.28 -1.70 -5.30
CA GLY A 99 -18.70 -1.82 -4.95
C GLY A 99 -19.44 -0.51 -5.24
N SER A 100 -20.46 -0.61 -6.10
CA SER A 100 -21.37 0.42 -6.66
C SER A 100 -21.08 1.89 -6.37
N LYS A 101 -20.83 2.67 -7.44
CA LYS A 101 -21.22 4.08 -7.51
C LYS A 101 -22.74 4.13 -7.29
N ARG A 102 -23.20 4.36 -6.07
CA ARG A 102 -24.58 4.79 -5.81
C ARG A 102 -24.69 6.28 -6.04
#